data_AF-A0A095Y4S7-F1
#
_entry.id   AF-A0A095Y4S7-F1
#
_cell.length_a   1.000
_cell.length_b   1.000
_cell.length_c   1.000
_cell.angle_alpha   90.00
_cell.angle_beta   90.00
_cell.angle_gamma   90.00
#
_symmetry.space_group_name_H-M   'P 1'
#
loop_
_entity.id
_entity.type
_entity.pdbx_description
1 polymer ?
#
loop_
_entity_poly.entity_id
_entity_poly.type
_entity_poly.pdbx_seq_one_letter_code
_entity_poly.pdbx_strand_id
1 'polypeptide(L)'
;MRRLPNWVLTLLAIGTLYMLIVAIGVIGDGFKGLGKDAAEGLFDFATNPFIALFVGVLATAIIQSSSTTTTLVVTAVGAGALPLEVAVPMIMGANIGTSVTNTLASFGHAGHKDEFRRAFAASTVHDFFNLFAVIILLPLEIFFHPIQKSASWVSDQLFGTVLPDPGQADLVGTLTDPVVDIIGLDGLTGMLPGSDVIAGTVTILLGVAMIFFAVSWLGKILQLIMVGKAKTILEKSVGGHPLTAMGAGLAVTVAVQSSSVTTSVMVPFAGSGALTTRQIYPLTLGANVGTTVTALIAAMAVTGDGAKLALTIALVHTLFNVFGILIIYGLPFLRSLPLIGAETLARVAAERKILAVAWVLTVFIIIPALAILIKVLFT
;
A
#
# COMPACT_ATOMS: atom_id res chain seq x y z
N MET A 1 0.91 26.11 3.89
CA MET A 1 2.12 25.55 4.54
C MET A 1 3.40 26.09 3.90
N ARG A 2 3.63 27.41 3.95
CA ARG A 2 4.95 27.99 3.64
C ARG A 2 5.79 27.95 4.92
N ARG A 3 6.97 27.32 4.82
CA ARG A 3 8.14 27.40 5.72
C ARG A 3 7.92 27.14 7.23
N LEU A 4 7.37 25.98 7.59
CA LEU A 4 7.66 25.45 8.93
C LEU A 4 9.11 24.93 8.95
N PRO A 5 9.88 25.18 10.03
CA PRO A 5 11.24 24.65 10.15
C PRO A 5 11.20 23.13 10.28
N ASN A 6 12.25 22.44 9.80
CA ASN A 6 12.28 20.98 9.73
C ASN A 6 12.02 20.29 11.07
N TRP A 7 12.45 20.87 12.20
CA TRP A 7 12.21 20.29 13.51
C TRP A 7 10.72 20.29 13.90
N VAL A 8 9.96 21.33 13.52
CA VAL A 8 8.50 21.36 13.72
C VAL A 8 7.84 20.30 12.86
N LEU A 9 8.27 20.17 11.60
CA LEU A 9 7.75 19.13 10.71
C LEU A 9 8.06 17.73 11.25
N THR A 10 9.25 17.49 11.81
CA THR A 10 9.58 16.22 12.47
C THR A 10 8.69 15.94 13.67
N LEU A 11 8.44 16.92 14.54
CA LEU A 11 7.54 16.75 15.69
C LEU A 11 6.10 16.44 15.23
N LEU A 12 5.61 17.13 14.20
CA LEU A 12 4.31 16.84 13.60
C LEU A 12 4.26 15.44 13.00
N ALA A 13 5.34 14.96 12.36
CA ALA A 13 5.42 13.61 11.84
C ALA A 13 5.33 12.56 12.96
N ILE A 14 6.04 12.77 14.08
CA ILE A 14 5.96 11.90 15.26
C ILE A 14 4.54 11.90 15.85
N GLY A 15 3.92 13.08 16.00
CA GLY A 15 2.54 13.17 16.50
C GLY A 15 1.53 12.50 15.58
N THR A 16 1.75 12.59 14.25
CA THR A 16 0.90 11.91 13.27
C THR A 16 1.10 10.40 13.28
N LEU A 17 2.34 9.92 13.50
CA LEU A 17 2.63 8.51 13.71
C LEU A 17 1.94 8.01 14.98
N TYR A 18 1.98 8.76 16.08
CA TYR A 18 1.24 8.42 17.30
C TYR A 18 -0.27 8.33 17.04
N MET A 19 -0.85 9.30 16.33
CA MET A 19 -2.26 9.25 15.93
C MET A 19 -2.59 8.01 15.08
N LEU A 20 -1.69 7.59 14.18
CA LEU A 20 -1.85 6.37 13.41
C LEU A 20 -1.96 5.14 14.33
N ILE A 21 -1.10 5.04 15.33
CA ILE A 21 -1.10 3.94 16.32
C ILE A 21 -2.40 3.96 17.14
N VAL A 22 -2.83 5.14 17.63
CA VAL A 22 -4.12 5.29 18.34
C VAL A 22 -5.28 4.86 17.46
N ALA A 23 -5.30 5.25 16.19
CA ALA A 23 -6.37 4.91 15.27
C ALA A 23 -6.55 3.39 15.09
N ILE A 24 -5.45 2.64 15.12
CA ILE A 24 -5.46 1.17 15.09
C ILE A 24 -6.12 0.60 16.35
N GLY A 25 -5.78 1.13 17.52
CA GLY A 25 -6.43 0.76 18.78
C GLY A 25 -7.94 1.05 18.76
N VAL A 26 -8.36 2.21 18.25
CA VAL A 26 -9.78 2.57 18.11
C VAL A 26 -10.52 1.60 17.19
N ILE A 27 -9.94 1.20 16.04
CA ILE A 27 -10.56 0.19 15.17
C ILE A 27 -10.69 -1.16 15.89
N GLY A 28 -9.63 -1.59 16.57
CA GLY A 28 -9.64 -2.84 17.34
C GLY A 28 -10.72 -2.84 18.43
N ASP A 29 -10.89 -1.71 19.11
CA ASP A 29 -11.95 -1.54 20.11
C ASP A 29 -13.35 -1.59 19.50
N GLY A 30 -13.57 -0.90 18.36
CA GLY A 30 -14.86 -0.93 17.67
C GLY A 30 -15.28 -2.33 17.18
N PHE A 31 -14.33 -3.20 16.82
CA PHE A 31 -14.63 -4.60 16.49
C PHE A 31 -15.17 -5.39 17.70
N LYS A 32 -14.80 -5.03 18.94
CA LYS A 32 -15.39 -5.66 20.14
C LYS A 32 -16.89 -5.37 20.23
N GLY A 33 -17.32 -4.17 19.83
CA GLY A 33 -18.73 -3.73 19.87
C GLY A 33 -19.60 -4.33 18.75
N LEU A 34 -19.02 -4.67 17.59
CA LEU A 34 -19.74 -5.36 16.52
C LEU A 34 -20.15 -6.80 16.90
N GLY A 35 -19.38 -7.46 17.77
CA GLY A 35 -19.53 -8.88 18.05
C GLY A 35 -18.95 -9.76 16.93
N LYS A 36 -18.55 -11.00 17.28
CA LYS A 36 -17.84 -11.91 16.37
C LYS A 36 -18.64 -12.23 15.11
N ASP A 37 -19.94 -12.50 15.25
CA ASP A 37 -20.79 -12.93 14.13
C ASP A 37 -20.98 -11.81 13.07
N ALA A 38 -21.11 -10.54 13.50
CA ALA A 38 -21.23 -9.43 12.56
C ALA A 38 -19.89 -9.07 11.90
N ALA A 39 -18.77 -9.27 12.60
CA ALA A 39 -17.43 -9.09 12.05
C ALA A 39 -17.11 -10.16 10.99
N GLU A 40 -17.48 -11.42 11.23
CA GLU A 40 -17.33 -12.52 10.26
C GLU A 40 -18.16 -12.26 8.99
N GLY A 41 -19.43 -11.85 9.14
CA GLY A 41 -20.30 -11.54 8.01
C GLY A 41 -19.83 -10.36 7.13
N LEU A 42 -18.97 -9.47 7.65
CA LEU A 42 -18.46 -8.32 6.90
C LEU A 42 -17.52 -8.74 5.75
N PHE A 43 -16.90 -9.92 5.83
CA PHE A 43 -15.91 -10.39 4.84
C PHE A 43 -16.27 -11.70 4.15
N ASP A 44 -17.45 -12.26 4.43
CA ASP A 44 -17.95 -13.48 3.79
C ASP A 44 -17.94 -13.37 2.25
N PHE A 45 -18.22 -12.18 1.71
CA PHE A 45 -18.20 -11.93 0.27
C PHE A 45 -16.79 -12.04 -0.37
N ALA A 46 -15.74 -11.89 0.43
CA ALA A 46 -14.34 -11.88 0.01
C ALA A 46 -13.65 -13.24 0.17
N THR A 47 -14.38 -14.31 0.52
CA THR A 47 -13.87 -15.70 0.57
C THR A 47 -13.23 -16.17 -0.75
N ASN A 48 -13.56 -15.54 -1.88
CA ASN A 48 -12.89 -15.80 -3.15
C ASN A 48 -11.60 -14.94 -3.30
N PRO A 49 -10.42 -15.55 -3.50
CA PRO A 49 -9.15 -14.81 -3.55
C PRO A 49 -9.08 -13.80 -4.71
N PHE A 50 -9.78 -14.03 -5.82
CA PHE A 50 -9.85 -13.05 -6.92
C PHE A 50 -10.72 -11.85 -6.55
N ILE A 51 -11.80 -12.05 -5.79
CA ILE A 51 -12.63 -10.97 -5.30
C ILE A 51 -11.86 -10.14 -4.27
N ALA A 52 -11.15 -10.80 -3.35
CA ALA A 52 -10.28 -10.12 -2.40
C ALA A 52 -9.17 -9.29 -3.09
N LEU A 53 -8.55 -9.83 -4.15
CA LEU A 53 -7.63 -9.08 -5.01
C LEU A 53 -8.30 -7.81 -5.57
N PHE A 54 -9.47 -7.95 -6.20
CA PHE A 54 -10.16 -6.81 -6.81
C PHE A 54 -10.64 -5.77 -5.80
N VAL A 55 -11.04 -6.20 -4.60
CA VAL A 55 -11.33 -5.29 -3.47
C VAL A 55 -10.08 -4.47 -3.14
N GLY A 56 -8.91 -5.10 -3.04
CA GLY A 56 -7.64 -4.40 -2.83
C GLY A 56 -7.30 -3.40 -3.94
N VAL A 57 -7.48 -3.79 -5.21
CA VAL A 57 -7.26 -2.89 -6.37
C VAL A 57 -8.16 -1.67 -6.28
N LEU A 58 -9.46 -1.90 -6.09
CA LEU A 58 -10.47 -0.84 -6.08
C LEU A 58 -10.31 0.07 -4.86
N ALA A 59 -10.06 -0.50 -3.68
CA ALA A 59 -9.78 0.25 -2.46
C ALA A 59 -8.59 1.18 -2.68
N THR A 60 -7.44 0.67 -3.12
CA THR A 60 -6.29 1.54 -3.40
C THR A 60 -6.58 2.54 -4.52
N ALA A 61 -7.30 2.17 -5.58
CA ALA A 61 -7.61 3.09 -6.67
C ALA A 61 -8.53 4.24 -6.22
N ILE A 62 -9.45 4.01 -5.30
CA ILE A 62 -10.30 5.07 -4.73
C ILE A 62 -9.51 5.92 -3.75
N ILE A 63 -8.76 5.26 -2.85
CA ILE A 63 -7.98 5.89 -1.78
C ILE A 63 -6.75 6.64 -2.33
N GLN A 64 -6.25 6.24 -3.51
CA GLN A 64 -5.01 6.73 -4.13
C GLN A 64 -3.76 6.52 -3.25
N SER A 65 -3.80 5.59 -2.31
CA SER A 65 -2.69 5.26 -1.41
C SER A 65 -2.72 3.78 -1.04
N SER A 66 -1.77 3.02 -1.58
CA SER A 66 -1.59 1.61 -1.23
C SER A 66 -1.05 1.44 0.18
N SER A 67 -0.21 2.34 0.69
CA SER A 67 0.19 2.33 2.10
C SER A 67 -1.03 2.44 3.03
N THR A 68 -1.96 3.34 2.75
CA THR A 68 -3.20 3.47 3.55
C THR A 68 -4.03 2.18 3.49
N THR A 69 -4.23 1.67 2.28
CA THR A 69 -5.02 0.44 2.06
C THR A 69 -4.38 -0.78 2.72
N THR A 70 -3.07 -0.96 2.58
CA THR A 70 -2.35 -2.09 3.19
C THR A 70 -2.27 -1.97 4.70
N THR A 71 -2.09 -0.77 5.26
CA THR A 71 -2.19 -0.55 6.72
C THR A 71 -3.58 -0.91 7.24
N LEU A 72 -4.67 -0.51 6.56
CA LEU A 72 -6.02 -0.92 6.94
C LEU A 72 -6.20 -2.45 6.94
N VAL A 73 -5.68 -3.14 5.93
CA VAL A 73 -5.71 -4.60 5.84
C VAL A 73 -4.89 -5.24 6.98
N VAL A 74 -3.69 -4.74 7.25
CA VAL A 74 -2.83 -5.22 8.36
C VAL A 74 -3.53 -5.07 9.70
N THR A 75 -4.15 -3.90 9.93
CA THR A 75 -4.90 -3.61 11.15
C THR A 75 -6.14 -4.50 11.28
N ALA A 76 -6.89 -4.71 10.20
CA ALA A 76 -8.07 -5.58 10.21
C ALA A 76 -7.71 -7.04 10.52
N VAL A 77 -6.60 -7.55 9.97
CA VAL A 77 -6.07 -8.88 10.32
C VAL A 77 -5.62 -8.94 11.78
N GLY A 78 -4.92 -7.90 12.25
CA GLY A 78 -4.49 -7.77 13.63
C GLY A 78 -5.63 -7.72 14.64
N ALA A 79 -6.77 -7.13 14.27
CA ALA A 79 -7.97 -7.09 15.09
C ALA A 79 -8.81 -8.38 15.01
N GLY A 80 -8.39 -9.37 14.20
CA GLY A 80 -9.15 -10.60 13.96
C GLY A 80 -10.38 -10.42 13.06
N ALA A 81 -10.55 -9.24 12.47
CA ALA A 81 -11.69 -8.93 11.61
C ALA A 81 -11.56 -9.51 10.21
N LEU A 82 -10.32 -9.62 9.70
CA LEU A 82 -10.05 -10.12 8.35
C LEU A 82 -9.20 -11.39 8.40
N PRO A 83 -9.66 -12.52 7.84
CA PRO A 83 -8.85 -13.74 7.75
C PRO A 83 -7.59 -13.51 6.91
N LEU A 84 -6.50 -14.18 7.28
CA LEU A 84 -5.21 -14.04 6.60
C LEU A 84 -5.30 -14.43 5.12
N GLU A 85 -6.07 -15.48 4.82
CA GLU A 85 -6.30 -16.04 3.49
C GLU A 85 -6.98 -15.03 2.54
N VAL A 86 -7.85 -14.18 3.10
CA VAL A 86 -8.53 -13.11 2.35
C VAL A 86 -7.63 -11.88 2.24
N ALA A 87 -6.84 -11.59 3.28
CA ALA A 87 -5.95 -10.44 3.32
C ALA A 87 -4.79 -10.57 2.31
N VAL A 88 -4.25 -11.78 2.08
CA VAL A 88 -3.11 -11.99 1.18
C VAL A 88 -3.39 -11.50 -0.25
N PRO A 89 -4.45 -11.95 -0.96
CA PRO A 89 -4.80 -11.41 -2.27
C PRO A 89 -5.17 -9.92 -2.22
N MET A 90 -5.79 -9.46 -1.13
CA MET A 90 -6.14 -8.04 -0.97
C MET A 90 -4.90 -7.13 -0.93
N ILE A 91 -3.82 -7.55 -0.25
CA ILE A 91 -2.53 -6.87 -0.28
C ILE A 91 -1.92 -6.86 -1.69
N MET A 92 -2.00 -7.98 -2.42
CA MET A 92 -1.52 -8.04 -3.80
C MET A 92 -2.28 -7.04 -4.70
N GLY A 93 -3.59 -6.94 -4.51
CA GLY A 93 -4.45 -6.01 -5.23
C GLY A 93 -4.17 -4.56 -4.86
N ALA A 94 -3.99 -4.29 -3.57
CA ALA A 94 -3.63 -2.98 -3.09
C ALA A 94 -2.33 -2.46 -3.72
N ASN A 95 -1.36 -3.35 -4.00
CA ASN A 95 -0.13 -2.97 -4.68
C ASN A 95 -0.37 -2.55 -6.14
N ILE A 96 -1.23 -3.28 -6.88
CA ILE A 96 -1.63 -2.92 -8.25
C ILE A 96 -2.29 -1.52 -8.28
N GLY A 97 -3.18 -1.21 -7.33
CA GLY A 97 -3.95 0.05 -7.39
C GLY A 97 -3.12 1.33 -7.32
N THR A 98 -1.88 1.30 -6.80
CA THR A 98 -0.98 2.46 -6.64
C THR A 98 -0.68 3.18 -7.96
N SER A 99 -0.81 2.46 -9.06
CA SER A 99 -0.50 2.84 -10.43
C SER A 99 -1.32 4.01 -11.00
N VAL A 100 -2.53 4.24 -10.48
CA VAL A 100 -3.44 5.28 -10.99
C VAL A 100 -2.80 6.67 -10.87
N THR A 101 -2.20 6.99 -9.72
CA THR A 101 -1.63 8.32 -9.46
C THR A 101 -0.47 8.66 -10.40
N ASN A 102 0.44 7.70 -10.63
CA ASN A 102 1.59 7.86 -11.52
C ASN A 102 1.13 8.06 -12.97
N THR A 103 0.13 7.30 -13.39
CA THR A 103 -0.41 7.41 -14.74
C THR A 103 -1.07 8.77 -14.95
N LEU A 104 -1.81 9.28 -13.97
CA LEU A 104 -2.36 10.65 -14.00
C LEU A 104 -1.27 11.72 -14.12
N ALA A 105 -0.13 11.58 -13.41
CA ALA A 105 0.98 12.52 -13.49
C ALA A 105 1.55 12.64 -14.92
N SER A 106 1.57 11.54 -15.67
CA SER A 106 2.07 11.54 -17.06
C SER A 106 1.22 12.37 -18.03
N PHE A 107 -0.08 12.57 -17.75
CA PHE A 107 -0.95 13.41 -18.58
C PHE A 107 -0.57 14.89 -18.57
N GLY A 108 0.25 15.34 -17.61
CA GLY A 108 0.87 16.67 -17.65
C GLY A 108 1.72 16.90 -18.91
N HIS A 109 2.22 15.82 -19.54
CA HIS A 109 3.00 15.87 -20.78
C HIS A 109 2.16 15.63 -22.04
N ALA A 110 0.84 15.48 -21.92
CA ALA A 110 -0.04 15.17 -23.04
C ALA A 110 -0.02 16.23 -24.16
N GLY A 111 0.50 17.44 -23.90
CA GLY A 111 0.70 18.48 -24.91
C GLY A 111 1.61 18.07 -26.07
N HIS A 112 2.63 17.23 -25.81
CA HIS A 112 3.60 16.80 -26.82
C HIS A 112 3.64 15.28 -26.95
N LYS A 113 3.50 14.77 -28.17
CA LYS A 113 3.39 13.32 -28.45
C LYS A 113 4.56 12.52 -27.86
N ASP A 114 5.79 12.94 -28.13
CA ASP A 114 6.98 12.19 -27.69
C ASP A 114 7.26 12.32 -26.20
N GLU A 115 6.99 13.48 -25.61
CA GLU A 115 7.11 13.68 -24.16
C GLU A 115 6.09 12.81 -23.42
N PHE A 116 4.82 12.86 -23.85
CA PHE A 116 3.77 12.01 -23.30
C PHE A 116 4.12 10.53 -23.43
N ARG A 117 4.59 10.08 -24.59
CA ARG A 117 4.99 8.68 -24.79
C ARG A 117 6.06 8.25 -23.78
N ARG A 118 7.11 9.04 -23.58
CA ARG A 118 8.17 8.68 -22.61
C ARG A 118 7.69 8.75 -21.17
N ALA A 119 6.96 9.80 -20.81
CA ALA A 119 6.36 9.99 -19.48
C ALA A 119 5.40 8.86 -19.13
N PHE A 120 4.53 8.47 -20.06
CA PHE A 120 3.54 7.41 -19.89
C PHE A 120 4.17 6.02 -19.81
N ALA A 121 5.23 5.75 -20.60
CA ALA A 121 5.99 4.49 -20.48
C ALA A 121 6.69 4.40 -19.11
N ALA A 122 7.27 5.51 -18.64
CA ALA A 122 7.90 5.58 -17.33
C ALA A 122 6.90 5.43 -16.17
N SER A 123 5.67 5.94 -16.29
CA SER A 123 4.65 5.77 -15.26
C SER A 123 4.09 4.34 -15.22
N THR A 124 3.91 3.70 -16.38
CA THR A 124 3.24 2.39 -16.49
C THR A 124 4.16 1.18 -16.39
N VAL A 125 5.49 1.34 -16.43
CA VAL A 125 6.42 0.20 -16.27
C VAL A 125 6.26 -0.50 -14.91
N HIS A 126 5.94 0.27 -13.87
CA HIS A 126 5.61 -0.26 -12.54
C HIS A 126 4.28 -1.02 -12.56
N ASP A 127 3.28 -0.50 -13.26
CA ASP A 127 1.96 -1.12 -13.42
C ASP A 127 2.08 -2.50 -14.05
N PHE A 128 2.81 -2.59 -15.17
CA PHE A 128 3.03 -3.87 -15.84
C PHE A 128 3.81 -4.84 -14.96
N PHE A 129 4.81 -4.37 -14.22
CA PHE A 129 5.51 -5.23 -13.26
C PHE A 129 4.55 -5.80 -12.21
N ASN A 130 3.72 -4.96 -11.58
CA ASN A 130 2.76 -5.40 -10.57
C ASN A 130 1.70 -6.34 -11.15
N LEU A 131 1.19 -6.06 -12.36
CA LEU A 131 0.23 -6.91 -13.04
C LEU A 131 0.84 -8.30 -13.34
N PHE A 132 2.05 -8.35 -13.90
CA PHE A 132 2.75 -9.62 -14.13
C PHE A 132 3.09 -10.34 -12.82
N ALA A 133 3.45 -9.61 -11.77
CA ALA A 133 3.71 -10.18 -10.46
C ALA A 133 2.47 -10.89 -9.93
N VAL A 134 1.28 -10.29 -10.02
CA VAL A 134 0.04 -10.95 -9.61
C VAL A 134 -0.33 -12.11 -10.53
N ILE A 135 -0.21 -11.97 -11.85
CA ILE A 135 -0.49 -13.06 -12.80
C ILE A 135 0.36 -14.31 -12.51
N ILE A 136 1.61 -14.13 -12.06
CA ILE A 136 2.53 -15.23 -11.77
C ILE A 136 2.37 -15.71 -10.32
N LEU A 137 2.39 -14.80 -9.34
CA LEU A 137 2.46 -15.14 -7.92
C LEU A 137 1.12 -15.50 -7.31
N LEU A 138 0.00 -14.90 -7.74
CA LEU A 138 -1.30 -15.20 -7.15
C LEU A 138 -1.73 -16.67 -7.37
N PRO A 139 -1.61 -17.25 -8.59
CA PRO A 139 -1.89 -18.68 -8.75
C PRO A 139 -0.99 -19.55 -7.88
N LEU A 140 0.32 -19.24 -7.82
CA LEU A 140 1.26 -19.96 -6.96
C LEU A 140 0.87 -19.85 -5.48
N GLU A 141 0.39 -18.68 -5.06
CA GLU A 141 -0.12 -18.44 -3.72
C GLU A 141 -1.35 -19.27 -3.42
N ILE A 142 -2.32 -19.31 -4.33
CA ILE A 142 -3.55 -20.10 -4.16
C ILE A 142 -3.24 -21.61 -4.05
N PHE A 143 -2.27 -22.13 -4.80
CA PHE A 143 -1.98 -23.58 -4.80
C PHE A 143 -1.00 -24.03 -3.72
N PHE A 144 0.01 -23.22 -3.41
CA PHE A 144 1.15 -23.65 -2.59
C PHE A 144 1.37 -22.79 -1.34
N HIS A 145 0.80 -21.58 -1.30
CA HIS A 145 1.00 -20.57 -0.26
C HIS A 145 2.47 -20.23 0.03
N PRO A 146 3.38 -20.09 -0.96
CA PRO A 146 4.79 -19.85 -0.68
C PRO A 146 5.01 -18.51 0.04
N ILE A 147 4.25 -17.46 -0.29
CA ILE A 147 4.41 -16.14 0.32
C ILE A 147 3.87 -16.18 1.75
N GLN A 148 2.64 -16.68 1.97
CA GLN A 148 2.06 -16.81 3.30
C GLN A 148 2.90 -17.71 4.21
N LYS A 149 3.39 -18.87 3.73
CA LYS A 149 4.25 -19.77 4.53
C LYS A 149 5.59 -19.14 4.86
N SER A 150 6.25 -18.49 3.88
CA SER A 150 7.50 -17.77 4.15
C SER A 150 7.29 -16.62 5.13
N ALA A 151 6.20 -15.85 4.98
CA ALA A 151 5.87 -14.76 5.90
C ALA A 151 5.61 -15.27 7.32
N SER A 152 4.85 -16.36 7.45
CA SER A 152 4.56 -17.00 8.73
C SER A 152 5.84 -17.49 9.38
N TRP A 153 6.70 -18.19 8.63
CA TRP A 153 8.01 -18.64 9.11
C TRP A 153 8.88 -17.46 9.58
N VAL A 154 8.98 -16.38 8.81
CA VAL A 154 9.73 -15.18 9.25
C VAL A 154 9.10 -14.57 10.50
N SER A 155 7.77 -14.48 10.56
CA SER A 155 7.07 -13.95 11.73
C SER A 155 7.32 -14.80 12.98
N ASP A 156 7.36 -16.14 12.86
CA ASP A 156 7.64 -17.06 13.96
C ASP A 156 9.04 -16.84 14.55
N GLN A 157 10.01 -16.47 13.70
CA GLN A 157 11.38 -16.20 14.14
C GLN A 157 11.54 -14.81 14.78
N LEU A 158 10.74 -13.83 14.35
CA LEU A 158 10.83 -12.44 14.82
C LEU A 158 9.97 -12.16 16.06
N PHE A 159 8.84 -12.85 16.18
CA PHE A 159 7.89 -12.69 17.27
C PHE A 159 8.46 -13.30 18.56
N GLY A 160 8.62 -12.49 19.62
CA GLY A 160 9.20 -12.90 20.90
C GLY A 160 10.74 -12.80 20.99
N THR A 161 11.44 -12.52 19.89
CA THR A 161 12.91 -12.32 19.89
C THR A 161 13.31 -10.86 19.63
N VAL A 162 12.70 -10.22 18.63
CA VAL A 162 12.97 -8.84 18.21
C VAL A 162 11.79 -7.91 18.54
N LEU A 163 10.57 -8.45 18.50
CA LEU A 163 9.37 -7.74 18.93
C LEU A 163 8.96 -8.24 20.33
N PRO A 164 8.65 -7.32 21.29
CA PRO A 164 8.27 -7.71 22.64
C PRO A 164 7.11 -8.69 22.64
N ASP A 165 7.22 -9.74 23.46
CA ASP A 165 6.09 -10.58 23.83
C ASP A 165 5.06 -9.68 24.56
N PRO A 166 3.80 -9.56 24.08
CA PRO A 166 2.78 -8.71 24.68
C PRO A 166 2.53 -8.96 26.18
N GLY A 167 3.01 -10.09 26.72
CA GLY A 167 2.93 -10.42 28.14
C GLY A 167 3.88 -9.67 29.07
N GLN A 168 4.90 -8.92 28.59
CA GLN A 168 5.92 -8.34 29.50
C GLN A 168 6.06 -6.81 29.53
N ALA A 169 5.48 -6.08 28.57
CA ALA A 169 5.16 -4.66 28.71
C ALA A 169 4.47 -4.17 27.43
N ASP A 170 3.15 -3.97 27.47
CA ASP A 170 2.43 -3.32 26.39
C ASP A 170 2.71 -1.80 26.39
N LEU A 171 3.93 -1.42 25.97
CA LEU A 171 4.35 -0.02 25.90
C LEU A 171 3.47 0.78 24.93
N VAL A 172 3.00 0.12 23.87
CA VAL A 172 2.13 0.73 22.87
C VAL A 172 0.75 0.97 23.48
N GLY A 173 0.13 -0.07 24.05
CA GLY A 173 -1.13 0.04 24.79
C GLY A 173 -1.06 1.08 25.90
N THR A 174 -0.02 1.05 26.74
CA THR A 174 0.16 2.06 27.81
C THR A 174 0.14 3.51 27.28
N LEU A 175 0.63 3.74 26.07
CA LEU A 175 0.63 5.05 25.42
C LEU A 175 -0.67 5.35 24.67
N THR A 176 -1.38 4.35 24.16
CA THR A 176 -2.57 4.53 23.32
C THR A 176 -3.89 4.34 24.05
N ASP A 177 -3.97 3.41 25.00
CA ASP A 177 -5.17 3.02 25.74
C ASP A 177 -5.86 4.22 26.38
N PRO A 178 -5.19 5.18 27.05
CA PRO A 178 -5.88 6.35 27.59
C PRO A 178 -6.62 7.17 26.54
N VAL A 179 -6.13 7.21 25.30
CA VAL A 179 -6.77 7.93 24.20
C VAL A 179 -7.83 7.06 23.53
N VAL A 180 -7.59 5.75 23.41
CA VAL A 180 -8.55 4.78 22.89
C VAL A 180 -9.76 4.71 23.81
N ASP A 181 -9.59 4.67 25.14
CA ASP A 181 -10.69 4.62 26.10
C ASP A 181 -11.54 5.89 26.08
N ILE A 182 -10.93 7.06 25.83
CA ILE A 182 -11.67 8.33 25.71
C ILE A 182 -12.50 8.37 24.42
N ILE A 183 -11.94 7.88 23.31
CA ILE A 183 -12.54 8.02 21.97
C ILE A 183 -13.42 6.81 21.61
N GLY A 184 -13.04 5.63 22.06
CA GLY A 184 -13.57 4.31 21.76
C GLY A 184 -14.89 4.02 22.48
N LEU A 185 -15.16 2.72 22.64
CA LEU A 185 -16.43 2.22 23.17
C LEU A 185 -16.63 2.64 24.63
N ASP A 186 -15.58 2.67 25.44
CA ASP A 186 -15.68 3.06 26.86
C ASP A 186 -15.88 4.58 27.06
N GLY A 187 -15.78 5.37 25.99
CA GLY A 187 -15.86 6.83 26.02
C GLY A 187 -16.87 7.39 25.03
N LEU A 188 -16.42 8.32 24.18
CA LEU A 188 -17.27 9.14 23.31
C LEU A 188 -18.21 8.32 22.41
N THR A 189 -17.74 7.20 21.86
CA THR A 189 -18.57 6.42 20.91
C THR A 189 -19.55 5.48 21.59
N GLY A 190 -19.27 4.94 22.78
CA GLY A 190 -20.25 4.17 23.54
C GLY A 190 -21.28 5.01 24.29
N MET A 191 -21.02 6.31 24.49
CA MET A 191 -22.05 7.25 24.98
C MET A 191 -23.16 7.53 23.95
N LEU A 192 -23.01 7.07 22.70
CA LEU A 192 -24.03 7.24 21.68
C LEU A 192 -25.25 6.34 21.98
N PRO A 193 -26.48 6.88 21.91
CA PRO A 193 -27.67 6.07 22.08
C PRO A 193 -27.80 5.08 20.92
N GLY A 194 -27.79 3.77 21.22
CA GLY A 194 -27.90 2.71 20.21
C GLY A 194 -27.55 1.33 20.77
N SER A 195 -27.57 0.31 19.91
CA SER A 195 -27.02 -1.02 20.23
C SER A 195 -25.48 -0.99 20.17
N ASP A 196 -24.83 -1.91 20.86
CA ASP A 196 -23.35 -2.06 20.84
C ASP A 196 -22.79 -2.15 19.42
N VAL A 197 -23.55 -2.74 18.49
CA VAL A 197 -23.23 -2.80 17.06
C VAL A 197 -23.10 -1.41 16.43
N ILE A 198 -23.97 -0.46 16.78
CA ILE A 198 -23.93 0.91 16.26
C ILE A 198 -22.71 1.63 16.83
N ALA A 199 -22.48 1.53 18.15
CA ALA A 199 -21.30 2.08 18.79
C ALA A 199 -20.03 1.55 18.13
N GLY A 200 -19.88 0.23 18.03
CA GLY A 200 -18.74 -0.43 17.38
C GLY A 200 -18.54 -0.03 15.93
N THR A 201 -19.62 0.08 15.15
CA THR A 201 -19.56 0.55 13.76
C THR A 201 -19.04 2.00 13.70
N VAL A 202 -19.55 2.89 14.55
CA VAL A 202 -19.11 4.29 14.60
C VAL A 202 -17.64 4.39 15.03
N THR A 203 -17.23 3.60 16.02
CA THR A 203 -15.84 3.53 16.49
C THR A 203 -14.91 3.08 15.36
N ILE A 204 -15.28 2.04 14.60
CA ILE A 204 -14.50 1.60 13.42
C ILE A 204 -14.41 2.70 12.37
N LEU A 205 -15.53 3.34 12.01
CA LEU A 205 -15.54 4.42 11.03
C LEU A 205 -14.66 5.61 11.47
N LEU A 206 -14.67 5.94 12.76
CA LEU A 206 -13.82 6.97 13.34
C LEU A 206 -12.34 6.59 13.27
N GLY A 207 -11.99 5.36 13.68
CA GLY A 207 -10.63 4.85 13.60
C GLY A 207 -10.12 4.79 12.15
N VAL A 208 -10.96 4.34 11.20
CA VAL A 208 -10.64 4.37 9.77
C VAL A 208 -10.39 5.81 9.31
N ALA A 209 -11.26 6.77 9.64
CA ALA A 209 -11.07 8.17 9.31
C ALA A 209 -9.76 8.74 9.90
N MET A 210 -9.41 8.36 11.12
CA MET A 210 -8.13 8.71 11.75
C MET A 210 -6.93 8.10 11.01
N ILE A 211 -6.99 6.83 10.57
CA ILE A 211 -5.94 6.22 9.74
C ILE A 211 -5.77 7.00 8.44
N PHE A 212 -6.86 7.31 7.73
CA PHE A 212 -6.80 8.09 6.49
C PHE A 212 -6.16 9.45 6.69
N PHE A 213 -6.57 10.17 7.74
CA PHE A 213 -6.00 11.46 8.08
C PHE A 213 -4.52 11.32 8.43
N ALA A 214 -4.15 10.37 9.29
CA ALA A 214 -2.79 10.17 9.75
C ALA A 214 -1.84 9.80 8.60
N VAL A 215 -2.18 8.81 7.76
CA VAL A 215 -1.33 8.41 6.63
C VAL A 215 -1.21 9.55 5.61
N SER A 216 -2.32 10.22 5.28
CA SER A 216 -2.32 11.34 4.34
C SER A 216 -1.48 12.52 4.83
N TRP A 217 -1.55 12.84 6.12
CA TRP A 217 -0.84 13.95 6.72
C TRP A 217 0.64 13.64 6.92
N LEU A 218 0.97 12.43 7.37
CA LEU A 218 2.33 11.95 7.52
C LEU A 218 3.06 11.98 6.18
N GLY A 219 2.43 11.49 5.11
CA GLY A 219 2.96 11.55 3.76
C GLY A 219 3.23 12.99 3.30
N LYS A 220 2.32 13.94 3.55
CA LYS A 220 2.52 15.36 3.23
C LYS A 220 3.69 15.99 3.98
N ILE A 221 3.82 15.71 5.28
CA ILE A 221 4.91 16.24 6.11
C ILE A 221 6.26 15.72 5.62
N LEU A 222 6.37 14.40 5.43
CA LEU A 222 7.61 13.77 4.98
C LEU A 222 7.97 14.23 3.56
N GLN A 223 7.00 14.40 2.68
CA GLN A 223 7.20 14.98 1.36
C GLN A 223 7.80 16.40 1.44
N LEU A 224 7.29 17.27 2.32
CA LEU A 224 7.84 18.62 2.51
C LEU A 224 9.31 18.60 2.97
N ILE A 225 9.70 17.63 3.80
CA ILE A 225 11.08 17.49 4.28
C ILE A 225 11.99 16.89 3.20
N MET A 226 11.48 15.92 2.42
CA MET A 226 12.31 15.02 1.62
C MET A 226 12.41 15.35 0.13
N VAL A 227 11.45 16.06 -0.49
CA VAL A 227 11.39 16.21 -1.97
C VAL A 227 12.70 16.71 -2.60
N GLY A 228 13.34 17.76 -2.04
CA GLY A 228 14.59 18.29 -2.59
C GLY A 228 15.78 17.31 -2.46
N LYS A 229 15.85 16.57 -1.35
CA LYS A 229 16.87 15.55 -1.11
C LYS A 229 16.62 14.31 -1.98
N ALA A 230 15.36 13.90 -2.07
CA ALA A 230 14.89 12.78 -2.89
C ALA A 230 15.30 12.99 -4.35
N LYS A 231 14.98 14.16 -4.93
CA LYS A 231 15.38 14.52 -6.30
C LYS A 231 16.90 14.31 -6.52
N THR A 232 17.71 14.87 -5.63
CA THR A 232 19.18 14.76 -5.69
C THR A 232 19.66 13.30 -5.60
N ILE A 233 19.08 12.49 -4.73
CA ILE A 233 19.45 11.07 -4.55
C ILE A 233 19.10 10.27 -5.80
N LEU A 234 17.89 10.47 -6.35
CA LEU A 234 17.43 9.76 -7.54
C LEU A 234 18.25 10.15 -8.77
N GLU A 235 18.50 11.44 -9.01
CA GLU A 235 19.34 11.90 -10.13
C GLU A 235 20.74 11.27 -10.13
N LYS A 236 21.37 11.13 -8.96
CA LYS A 236 22.70 10.52 -8.82
C LYS A 236 22.72 9.01 -9.04
N SER A 237 21.59 8.32 -8.87
CA SER A 237 21.53 6.85 -8.83
C SER A 237 21.00 6.22 -10.11
N VAL A 238 20.23 6.96 -10.92
CA VAL A 238 19.57 6.45 -12.14
C VAL A 238 20.55 6.17 -13.30
N GLY A 239 21.76 6.74 -13.27
CA GLY A 239 22.82 6.46 -14.25
C GLY A 239 23.77 5.31 -13.88
N GLY A 240 23.62 4.72 -12.69
CA GLY A 240 24.52 3.72 -12.14
C GLY A 240 24.08 2.27 -12.41
N HIS A 241 24.53 1.36 -11.54
CA HIS A 241 24.14 -0.05 -11.58
C HIS A 241 22.65 -0.22 -11.22
N PRO A 242 21.87 -1.15 -11.82
CA PRO A 242 20.45 -1.29 -11.51
C PRO A 242 20.14 -1.51 -10.02
N LEU A 243 21.02 -2.20 -9.29
CA LEU A 243 20.87 -2.37 -7.84
C LEU A 243 21.04 -1.06 -7.07
N THR A 244 21.87 -0.12 -7.53
CA THR A 244 21.99 1.20 -6.88
C THR A 244 20.74 2.04 -7.13
N ALA A 245 20.16 1.97 -8.35
CA ALA A 245 18.89 2.61 -8.64
C ALA A 245 17.74 2.02 -7.81
N MET A 246 17.69 0.70 -7.65
CA MET A 246 16.72 0.01 -6.82
C MET A 246 16.89 0.36 -5.33
N GLY A 247 18.11 0.33 -4.80
CA GLY A 247 18.39 0.76 -3.43
C GLY A 247 18.01 2.22 -3.17
N ALA A 248 18.23 3.11 -4.13
CA ALA A 248 17.81 4.50 -4.04
C ALA A 248 16.29 4.67 -4.03
N GLY A 249 15.58 3.96 -4.92
CA GLY A 249 14.11 3.96 -4.94
C GLY A 249 13.52 3.47 -3.62
N LEU A 250 14.10 2.41 -3.04
CA LEU A 250 13.74 1.89 -1.72
C LEU A 250 13.97 2.94 -0.64
N ALA A 251 15.20 3.46 -0.53
CA ALA A 251 15.57 4.41 0.53
C ALA A 251 14.75 5.71 0.47
N VAL A 252 14.54 6.25 -0.74
CA VAL A 252 13.72 7.45 -0.93
C VAL A 252 12.27 7.17 -0.58
N THR A 253 11.72 6.01 -0.96
CA THR A 253 10.34 5.67 -0.62
C THR A 253 10.15 5.42 0.87
N VAL A 254 11.10 4.77 1.54
CA VAL A 254 11.06 4.63 3.01
C VAL A 254 11.09 6.00 3.69
N ALA A 255 11.89 6.93 3.19
CA ALA A 255 11.98 8.27 3.78
C ALA A 255 10.74 9.15 3.48
N VAL A 256 10.17 9.02 2.28
CA VAL A 256 8.99 9.80 1.83
C VAL A 256 7.67 9.14 2.24
N GLN A 257 7.68 7.85 2.54
CA GLN A 257 6.51 6.98 2.81
C GLN A 257 5.51 6.90 1.63
N SER A 258 5.94 7.21 0.41
CA SER A 258 5.10 7.15 -0.78
C SER A 258 5.92 6.74 -2.02
N SER A 259 5.60 5.58 -2.59
CA SER A 259 6.16 5.15 -3.86
C SER A 259 5.69 6.04 -5.00
N SER A 260 4.39 6.41 -5.04
CA SER A 260 3.86 7.27 -6.10
C SER A 260 4.55 8.63 -6.18
N VAL A 261 4.91 9.24 -5.04
CA VAL A 261 5.75 10.45 -5.03
C VAL A 261 7.15 10.13 -5.58
N THR A 262 7.77 9.06 -5.11
CA THR A 262 9.13 8.66 -5.52
C THR A 262 9.22 8.40 -7.03
N THR A 263 8.23 7.71 -7.60
CA THR A 263 8.16 7.37 -9.02
C THR A 263 7.70 8.56 -9.86
N SER A 264 6.75 9.38 -9.38
CA SER A 264 6.26 10.56 -10.11
C SER A 264 7.32 11.64 -10.29
N VAL A 265 8.29 11.76 -9.37
CA VAL A 265 9.43 12.68 -9.56
C VAL A 265 10.25 12.32 -10.80
N MET A 266 10.24 11.06 -11.25
CA MET A 266 10.95 10.63 -12.46
C MET A 266 10.17 10.87 -13.75
N VAL A 267 8.85 11.05 -13.69
CA VAL A 267 7.99 11.21 -14.87
C VAL A 267 8.39 12.43 -15.72
N PRO A 268 8.66 13.63 -15.16
CA PRO A 268 9.12 14.77 -15.95
C PRO A 268 10.47 14.56 -16.64
N PHE A 269 11.39 13.81 -16.02
CA PHE A 269 12.68 13.48 -16.61
C PHE A 269 12.58 12.47 -17.74
N ALA A 270 11.63 11.53 -17.64
CA ALA A 270 11.27 10.68 -18.76
C ALA A 270 10.65 11.51 -19.89
N GLY A 271 9.71 12.39 -19.54
CA GLY A 271 9.05 13.31 -20.46
C GLY A 271 10.05 14.15 -21.25
N SER A 272 11.05 14.75 -20.59
CA SER A 272 12.11 15.53 -21.26
C SER A 272 13.13 14.68 -22.03
N GLY A 273 13.11 13.35 -21.85
CA GLY A 273 14.09 12.44 -22.45
C GLY A 273 15.42 12.37 -21.70
N ALA A 274 15.54 13.03 -20.55
CA ALA A 274 16.72 12.95 -19.70
C ALA A 274 16.94 11.55 -19.13
N LEU A 275 15.85 10.82 -18.88
CA LEU A 275 15.86 9.45 -18.38
C LEU A 275 15.05 8.51 -19.27
N THR A 276 15.54 7.28 -19.46
CA THR A 276 14.81 6.23 -20.18
C THR A 276 13.97 5.39 -19.21
N THR A 277 12.91 4.78 -19.72
CA THR A 277 12.08 3.82 -18.96
C THR A 277 12.91 2.66 -18.38
N ARG A 278 13.95 2.22 -19.10
CA ARG A 278 14.90 1.18 -18.62
C ARG A 278 15.69 1.61 -17.39
N GLN A 279 16.07 2.88 -17.30
CA GLN A 279 16.80 3.42 -16.15
C GLN A 279 15.87 3.66 -14.95
N ILE A 280 14.61 4.03 -15.22
CA ILE A 280 13.58 4.25 -14.19
C ILE A 280 13.08 2.92 -13.61
N TYR A 281 12.99 1.87 -14.42
CA TYR A 281 12.44 0.59 -14.01
C TYR A 281 13.03 0.01 -12.71
N PRO A 282 14.35 -0.16 -12.52
CA PRO A 282 14.88 -0.67 -11.26
C PRO A 282 14.58 0.25 -10.06
N LEU A 283 14.52 1.58 -10.27
CA LEU A 283 14.15 2.54 -9.23
C LEU A 283 12.69 2.34 -8.79
N THR A 284 11.76 2.12 -9.72
CA THR A 284 10.35 1.88 -9.36
C THR A 284 10.19 0.57 -8.59
N LEU A 285 10.97 -0.47 -8.90
CA LEU A 285 10.99 -1.72 -8.13
C LEU A 285 11.46 -1.51 -6.69
N GLY A 286 12.51 -0.72 -6.53
CA GLY A 286 12.98 -0.32 -5.21
C GLY A 286 11.91 0.43 -4.42
N ALA A 287 11.26 1.39 -5.06
CA ALA A 287 10.17 2.14 -4.46
C ALA A 287 8.99 1.25 -4.03
N ASN A 288 8.69 0.23 -4.81
CA ASN A 288 7.67 -0.77 -4.49
C ASN A 288 7.98 -1.50 -3.16
N VAL A 289 9.21 -1.97 -2.99
CA VAL A 289 9.67 -2.58 -1.74
C VAL A 289 9.68 -1.57 -0.60
N GLY A 290 10.13 -0.33 -0.83
CA GLY A 290 10.16 0.70 0.20
C GLY A 290 8.76 1.03 0.78
N THR A 291 7.70 0.87 -0.02
CA THR A 291 6.31 1.11 0.41
C THR A 291 5.86 0.11 1.49
N THR A 292 6.44 -1.09 1.53
CA THR A 292 6.02 -2.13 2.47
C THR A 292 6.43 -1.84 3.91
N VAL A 293 7.37 -0.90 4.12
CA VAL A 293 7.77 -0.45 5.46
C VAL A 293 6.62 0.19 6.22
N THR A 294 5.68 0.87 5.55
CA THR A 294 4.50 1.44 6.23
C THR A 294 3.62 0.34 6.84
N ALA A 295 3.44 -0.77 6.13
CA ALA A 295 2.70 -1.93 6.63
C ALA A 295 3.42 -2.60 7.81
N LEU A 296 4.76 -2.69 7.77
CA LEU A 296 5.56 -3.20 8.89
C LEU A 296 5.43 -2.30 10.13
N ILE A 297 5.45 -0.97 9.96
CA ILE A 297 5.23 -0.01 11.05
C ILE A 297 3.81 -0.19 11.63
N ALA A 298 2.80 -0.34 10.78
CA ALA A 298 1.43 -0.59 11.22
C ALA A 298 1.30 -1.92 11.98
N ALA A 299 2.00 -2.97 11.55
CA ALA A 299 1.99 -4.25 12.24
C ALA A 299 2.63 -4.16 13.65
N MET A 300 3.71 -3.39 13.80
CA MET A 300 4.33 -3.14 15.12
C MET A 300 3.44 -2.32 16.06
N ALA A 301 2.41 -1.65 15.54
CA ALA A 301 1.43 -0.91 16.32
C ALA A 301 0.26 -1.79 16.80
N VAL A 302 0.14 -3.04 16.29
CA VAL A 302 -0.86 -4.00 16.76
C VAL A 302 -0.32 -4.75 17.97
N THR A 303 -1.11 -4.83 19.03
CA THR A 303 -0.78 -5.51 20.29
C THR A 303 -1.74 -6.68 20.55
N GLY A 304 -1.41 -7.54 21.52
CA GLY A 304 -2.23 -8.70 21.88
C GLY A 304 -2.17 -9.88 20.88
N ASP A 305 -3.18 -10.75 20.95
CA ASP A 305 -3.20 -12.06 20.27
C ASP A 305 -3.07 -11.98 18.75
N GLY A 306 -3.51 -10.87 18.14
CA GLY A 306 -3.45 -10.66 16.70
C GLY A 306 -2.17 -10.00 16.18
N ALA A 307 -1.25 -9.57 17.06
CA ALA A 307 -0.01 -8.88 16.67
C ALA A 307 0.84 -9.72 15.70
N LYS A 308 0.92 -11.04 15.94
CA LYS A 308 1.64 -11.96 15.05
C LYS A 308 1.00 -12.06 13.66
N LEU A 309 -0.33 -12.10 13.59
CA LEU A 309 -1.06 -12.14 12.32
C LEU A 309 -0.87 -10.84 11.54
N ALA A 310 -0.91 -9.68 12.22
CA ALA A 310 -0.62 -8.37 11.63
C ALA A 310 0.81 -8.31 11.05
N LEU A 311 1.81 -8.80 11.78
CA LEU A 311 3.18 -8.90 11.29
C LEU A 311 3.27 -9.84 10.08
N THR A 312 2.60 -10.98 10.13
CA THR A 312 2.58 -11.96 9.04
C THR A 312 2.07 -11.32 7.75
N ILE A 313 0.94 -10.61 7.79
CA ILE A 313 0.40 -9.97 6.59
C ILE A 313 1.24 -8.79 6.09
N ALA A 314 1.90 -8.05 6.99
CA ALA A 314 2.87 -7.02 6.60
C ALA A 314 4.13 -7.62 5.92
N LEU A 315 4.57 -8.79 6.38
CA LEU A 315 5.65 -9.56 5.76
C LEU A 315 5.23 -10.16 4.42
N VAL A 316 3.98 -10.63 4.28
CA VAL A 316 3.40 -11.04 2.99
C VAL A 316 3.55 -9.91 1.97
N HIS A 317 3.23 -8.67 2.35
CA HIS A 317 3.39 -7.52 1.45
C HIS A 317 4.84 -7.34 1.00
N THR A 318 5.79 -7.44 1.93
CA THR A 318 7.22 -7.32 1.64
C THR A 318 7.70 -8.46 0.74
N LEU A 319 7.37 -9.70 1.08
CA LEU A 319 7.79 -10.90 0.35
C LEU A 319 7.16 -10.99 -1.03
N PHE A 320 5.90 -10.57 -1.21
CA PHE A 320 5.27 -10.46 -2.54
C PHE A 320 6.10 -9.58 -3.47
N ASN A 321 6.52 -8.40 -3.00
CA ASN A 321 7.35 -7.48 -3.78
C ASN A 321 8.75 -8.05 -4.05
N VAL A 322 9.39 -8.64 -3.03
CA VAL A 322 10.73 -9.22 -3.17
C VAL A 322 10.72 -10.42 -4.11
N PHE A 323 9.77 -11.36 -3.97
CA PHE A 323 9.65 -12.51 -4.86
C PHE A 323 9.31 -12.06 -6.29
N GLY A 324 8.46 -11.06 -6.45
CA GLY A 324 8.18 -10.44 -7.75
C GLY A 324 9.47 -9.94 -8.42
N ILE A 325 10.34 -9.27 -7.67
CA ILE A 325 11.64 -8.80 -8.19
C ILE A 325 12.54 -9.99 -8.53
N LEU A 326 12.68 -10.96 -7.63
CA LEU A 326 13.55 -12.12 -7.85
C LEU A 326 13.12 -12.93 -9.09
N ILE A 327 11.83 -13.10 -9.30
CA ILE A 327 11.30 -13.86 -10.44
C ILE A 327 11.32 -13.01 -11.71
N ILE A 328 10.62 -11.87 -11.71
CA ILE A 328 10.42 -11.08 -12.94
C ILE A 328 11.68 -10.32 -13.32
N TYR A 329 12.30 -9.61 -12.37
CA TYR A 329 13.51 -8.86 -12.67
C TYR A 329 14.75 -9.76 -12.68
N GLY A 330 14.81 -10.82 -11.86
CA GLY A 330 15.93 -11.75 -11.84
C GLY A 330 16.07 -12.55 -13.14
N LEU A 331 14.95 -13.04 -13.70
CA LEU A 331 14.97 -13.86 -14.92
C LEU A 331 15.05 -12.97 -16.18
N PRO A 332 16.09 -13.13 -17.04
CA PRO A 332 16.30 -12.23 -18.18
C PRO A 332 15.13 -12.12 -19.16
N PHE A 333 14.38 -13.21 -19.36
CA PHE A 333 13.24 -13.25 -20.29
C PHE A 333 11.98 -12.59 -19.71
N LEU A 334 11.79 -12.60 -18.38
CA LEU A 334 10.68 -11.89 -17.73
C LEU A 334 11.00 -10.42 -17.53
N ARG A 335 12.28 -10.05 -17.34
CA ARG A 335 12.71 -8.67 -17.08
C ARG A 335 12.28 -7.71 -18.18
N SER A 336 12.24 -8.17 -19.42
CA SER A 336 11.85 -7.34 -20.57
C SER A 336 10.34 -7.17 -20.71
N LEU A 337 9.51 -8.03 -20.12
CA LEU A 337 8.05 -8.00 -20.31
C LEU A 337 7.42 -6.69 -19.80
N PRO A 338 7.71 -6.19 -18.58
CA PRO A 338 7.17 -4.91 -18.13
C PRO A 338 7.57 -3.73 -19.03
N LEU A 339 8.80 -3.73 -19.53
CA LEU A 339 9.30 -2.70 -20.43
C LEU A 339 8.57 -2.72 -21.77
N ILE A 340 8.40 -3.91 -22.37
CA ILE A 340 7.68 -4.08 -23.64
C ILE A 340 6.23 -3.66 -23.49
N GLY A 341 5.56 -4.08 -22.42
CA GLY A 341 4.17 -3.70 -22.13
C GLY A 341 4.01 -2.19 -22.02
N ALA A 342 4.85 -1.54 -21.21
CA ALA A 342 4.82 -0.10 -21.00
C ALA A 342 5.12 0.70 -22.27
N GLU A 343 6.16 0.34 -23.02
CA GLU A 343 6.52 1.03 -24.25
C GLU A 343 5.46 0.85 -25.36
N THR A 344 4.85 -0.33 -25.44
CA THR A 344 3.78 -0.62 -26.40
C THR A 344 2.53 0.17 -26.07
N LEU A 345 2.08 0.11 -24.83
CA LEU A 345 0.92 0.87 -24.35
C LEU A 345 1.13 2.37 -24.55
N ALA A 346 2.31 2.88 -24.20
CA ALA A 346 2.64 4.30 -24.37
C ALA A 346 2.66 4.75 -25.83
N ARG A 347 3.13 3.90 -26.76
CA ARG A 347 3.10 4.21 -28.20
C ARG A 347 1.67 4.38 -28.70
N VAL A 348 0.79 3.45 -28.33
CA VAL A 348 -0.63 3.49 -28.71
C VAL A 348 -1.35 4.67 -28.04
N ALA A 349 -1.10 4.89 -26.75
CA ALA A 349 -1.65 6.00 -25.97
C ALA A 349 -1.23 7.38 -26.52
N ALA A 350 0.00 7.52 -27.02
CA ALA A 350 0.48 8.77 -27.60
C ALA A 350 -0.19 9.11 -28.94
N GLU A 351 -0.68 8.12 -29.67
CA GLU A 351 -1.49 8.33 -30.87
C GLU A 351 -2.95 8.61 -30.54
N ARG A 352 -3.49 7.92 -29.54
CA ARG A 352 -4.88 8.04 -29.11
C ARG A 352 -4.94 8.15 -27.59
N LYS A 353 -4.90 9.39 -27.08
CA LYS A 353 -4.92 9.70 -25.63
C LYS A 353 -6.09 9.07 -24.89
N ILE A 354 -7.23 8.88 -25.57
CA ILE A 354 -8.40 8.18 -24.99
C ILE A 354 -8.07 6.74 -24.57
N LEU A 355 -7.12 6.07 -25.23
CA LEU A 355 -6.72 4.70 -24.86
C LEU A 355 -5.92 4.66 -23.56
N ALA A 356 -5.18 5.73 -23.22
CA ALA A 356 -4.58 5.85 -21.89
C ALA A 356 -5.64 5.97 -20.80
N VAL A 357 -6.68 6.78 -21.03
CA VAL A 357 -7.80 6.92 -20.08
C VAL A 357 -8.57 5.60 -19.97
N ALA A 358 -8.86 4.96 -21.10
CA ALA A 358 -9.54 3.67 -21.15
C ALA A 358 -8.74 2.59 -20.41
N TRP A 359 -7.40 2.55 -20.55
CA TRP A 359 -6.55 1.64 -19.79
C TRP A 359 -6.73 1.83 -18.29
N VAL A 360 -6.61 3.07 -17.79
CA VAL A 360 -6.73 3.37 -16.36
C VAL A 360 -8.11 2.99 -15.84
N LEU A 361 -9.18 3.44 -16.51
CA LEU A 361 -10.55 3.15 -16.09
C LEU A 361 -10.84 1.65 -16.15
N THR A 362 -10.37 0.94 -17.17
CA THR A 362 -10.69 -0.47 -17.34
C THR A 362 -9.97 -1.33 -16.32
N VAL A 363 -8.65 -1.17 -16.20
CA VAL A 363 -7.81 -2.03 -15.36
C VAL A 363 -8.06 -1.77 -13.87
N PHE A 364 -8.22 -0.51 -13.45
CA PHE A 364 -8.28 -0.16 -12.03
C PHE A 364 -9.69 0.10 -11.48
N ILE A 365 -10.69 0.32 -12.34
CA ILE A 365 -12.07 0.61 -11.91
C ILE A 365 -13.05 -0.44 -12.45
N ILE A 366 -13.21 -0.55 -13.78
CA ILE A 366 -14.28 -1.33 -14.41
C ILE A 366 -14.11 -2.82 -14.16
N ILE A 367 -12.94 -3.41 -14.42
CA ILE A 367 -12.71 -4.84 -14.20
C ILE A 367 -12.90 -5.20 -12.73
N PRO A 368 -12.26 -4.51 -11.76
CA PRO A 368 -12.49 -4.79 -10.34
C PRO A 368 -13.95 -4.63 -9.91
N ALA A 369 -14.60 -3.52 -10.28
CA ALA A 369 -15.98 -3.25 -9.89
C ALA A 369 -16.96 -4.26 -10.49
N LEU A 370 -16.77 -4.64 -11.76
CA LEU A 370 -17.63 -5.63 -12.42
C LEU A 370 -17.44 -7.03 -11.79
N ALA A 371 -16.21 -7.42 -11.47
CA ALA A 371 -15.95 -8.70 -10.80
C ALA A 371 -16.63 -8.78 -9.43
N ILE A 372 -16.55 -7.71 -8.64
CA ILE A 372 -17.25 -7.60 -7.35
C ILE A 372 -18.76 -7.61 -7.56
N LEU A 373 -19.29 -6.82 -8.49
CA LEU A 373 -20.73 -6.75 -8.77
C LEU A 373 -21.29 -8.10 -9.21
N ILE A 374 -20.60 -8.82 -10.10
CA ILE A 374 -20.99 -10.17 -10.52
C ILE A 374 -21.05 -11.08 -9.29
N LYS A 375 -20.02 -11.07 -8.44
CA LYS A 375 -20.06 -11.90 -7.23
C LYS A 375 -21.26 -11.56 -6.35
N VAL A 376 -21.53 -10.28 -6.10
CA VAL A 376 -22.66 -9.84 -5.27
C VAL A 376 -24.02 -10.22 -5.89
N LEU A 377 -24.17 -10.18 -7.22
CA LEU A 377 -25.42 -10.51 -7.89
C LEU A 377 -25.69 -12.02 -8.01
N PHE A 378 -24.65 -12.86 -7.94
CA PHE A 378 -24.72 -14.32 -8.10
C PHE A 378 -24.36 -15.09 -6.81
N THR A 379 -24.43 -14.43 -5.65
CA THR A 379 -24.37 -15.04 -4.31
C THR A 379 -25.70 -14.80 -3.62
#